data_AF-A0A3E1Y8G3-F1
#
_entry.id   AF-A0A3E1Y8G3-F1
#
_cell.length_a   1.000
_cell.length_b   1.000
_cell.length_c   1.000
_cell.angle_alpha   90.00
_cell.angle_beta   90.00
_cell.angle_gamma   90.00
#
_symmetry.space_group_name_H-M   'P 1'
#
loop_
_entity.id
_entity.type
_entity.pdbx_description
1 polymer ?
#
loop_
_entity_poly.entity_id
_entity_poly.type
_entity_poly.pdbx_seq_one_letter_code
_entity_poly.pdbx_strand_id
1 'polypeptide(L)'
;MYNNQFTATTGSTFISTTPFEDTGTRNIDAVRVFFEYLFNQNDSLKDKNKFVFLFFQDCIAQNNTDVISRILCDSALSDLHPSLLKSALIITRGYPGIEAPYQRLNQTYNKVVEQYI
;
A
#
# COMPACT_ATOMS: atom_id res chain seq x y z
N MET A 1 8.75 -8.58 61.27
CA MET A 1 9.40 -7.28 61.54
C MET A 1 10.08 -6.83 60.25
N TYR A 2 9.81 -5.59 59.82
CA TYR A 2 10.56 -4.65 58.95
C TYR A 2 11.94 -5.11 58.41
N ASN A 3 12.46 -4.77 57.22
CA ASN A 3 12.08 -3.90 56.09
C ASN A 3 13.16 -4.05 55.00
N ASN A 4 12.83 -3.80 53.72
CA ASN A 4 13.72 -3.35 52.62
C ASN A 4 14.91 -4.27 52.20
N GLN A 5 15.36 -4.35 50.94
CA GLN A 5 15.50 -3.33 49.90
C GLN A 5 15.85 -4.02 48.57
N PHE A 6 15.44 -3.46 47.43
CA PHE A 6 15.96 -3.81 46.10
C PHE A 6 17.44 -3.45 45.98
N THR A 7 18.23 -4.33 45.36
CA THR A 7 19.44 -3.96 44.60
C THR A 7 19.56 -4.86 43.37
N ALA A 8 19.37 -4.25 42.20
CA ALA A 8 19.74 -4.81 40.90
C ALA A 8 21.26 -4.66 40.69
N THR A 9 21.94 -5.67 40.13
CA THR A 9 23.31 -5.49 39.62
C THR A 9 23.57 -6.45 38.45
N THR A 10 23.28 -5.93 37.25
CA THR A 10 23.99 -6.08 35.97
C THR A 10 24.52 -7.46 35.56
N GLY A 11 23.71 -8.17 34.75
CA GLY A 11 24.22 -8.98 33.65
C GLY A 11 23.93 -8.24 32.35
N SER A 12 24.98 -7.79 31.66
CA SER A 12 24.97 -6.82 30.56
C SER A 12 23.89 -7.07 29.50
N THR A 13 23.02 -6.08 29.33
CA THR A 13 22.21 -5.93 28.12
C THR A 13 23.18 -5.78 26.95
N PHE A 14 23.23 -6.77 26.05
CA PHE A 14 23.86 -6.58 24.75
C PHE A 14 23.01 -5.56 23.98
N ILE A 15 23.34 -4.29 24.14
CA ILE A 15 22.91 -3.26 23.21
C ILE A 15 23.81 -3.45 21.99
N SER A 16 23.32 -4.21 21.01
CA SER A 16 23.92 -4.20 19.68
C SER A 16 23.59 -2.85 19.05
N THR A 17 24.36 -1.82 19.38
CA THR A 17 24.49 -0.62 18.55
C THR A 17 25.40 -0.95 17.38
N THR A 18 25.01 -1.94 16.59
CA THR A 18 25.37 -1.98 15.19
C THR A 18 24.24 -1.26 14.48
N PRO A 19 24.46 -0.10 13.83
CA PRO A 19 23.52 0.29 12.79
C PRO A 19 23.41 -0.93 11.88
N PHE A 20 22.20 -1.42 11.66
CA PHE A 20 21.98 -2.35 10.57
C PHE A 20 22.52 -1.65 9.33
N GLU A 21 23.65 -2.12 8.82
CA GLU A 21 24.08 -1.81 7.47
C GLU A 21 22.95 -2.33 6.60
N ASP A 22 22.11 -1.40 6.15
CA ASP A 22 21.11 -1.64 5.13
C ASP A 22 21.89 -2.07 3.89
N THR A 23 22.01 -3.38 3.73
CA THR A 23 22.72 -4.01 2.62
C THR A 23 21.92 -3.78 1.35
N GLY A 24 21.81 -2.55 0.84
CA GLY A 24 21.48 -2.14 -0.53
C GLY A 24 20.29 -2.81 -1.25
N THR A 25 19.49 -3.62 -0.56
CA THR A 25 18.52 -4.54 -1.13
C THR A 25 17.15 -3.97 -0.87
N ARG A 26 16.94 -2.81 -1.50
CA ARG A 26 15.66 -2.23 -1.88
C ARG A 26 14.54 -2.47 -0.86
N ASN A 27 14.29 -1.47 -0.01
CA ASN A 27 12.95 -1.24 0.53
C ASN A 27 12.06 -0.79 -0.65
N ILE A 28 11.62 -1.74 -1.48
CA ILE A 28 10.84 -1.44 -2.69
C ILE A 28 9.48 -0.92 -2.23
N ASP A 29 9.24 0.38 -2.44
CA ASP A 29 7.96 1.02 -2.13
C ASP A 29 6.82 0.29 -2.87
N ALA A 30 5.91 -0.33 -2.12
CA ALA A 30 4.81 -1.13 -2.68
C ALA A 30 3.94 -0.32 -3.66
N VAL A 31 3.81 0.99 -3.43
CA VAL A 31 3.14 1.94 -4.34
C VAL A 31 3.85 1.99 -5.69
N ARG A 32 5.19 2.03 -5.68
CA ARG A 32 6.01 2.03 -6.89
C ARG A 32 5.88 0.71 -7.65
N VAL A 33 5.92 -0.43 -6.95
CA VAL A 33 5.73 -1.75 -7.58
C VAL A 33 4.37 -1.83 -8.28
N PHE A 34 3.32 -1.33 -7.62
CA PHE A 34 1.98 -1.32 -8.17
C PHE A 34 1.93 -0.58 -9.51
N PHE A 35 2.46 0.64 -9.59
CA PHE A 35 2.45 1.40 -10.83
C PHE A 35 3.42 0.86 -11.89
N GLU A 36 4.63 0.44 -11.51
CA GLU A 36 5.58 -0.17 -12.45
C GLU A 36 4.97 -1.39 -13.15
N TYR A 37 4.22 -2.21 -12.42
CA TYR A 37 3.50 -3.33 -13.00
C TYR A 37 2.41 -2.87 -13.99
N LEU A 38 1.58 -1.89 -13.61
CA LEU A 38 0.46 -1.45 -14.43
C LEU A 38 0.86 -0.70 -15.70
N PHE A 39 1.99 0.02 -15.68
CA PHE A 39 2.50 0.72 -16.85
C PHE A 39 3.38 -0.15 -17.75
N ASN A 40 3.74 -1.37 -17.34
CA ASN A 40 4.43 -2.31 -18.21
C ASN A 40 3.58 -2.65 -19.44
N GLN A 41 4.11 -2.43 -20.65
CA GLN A 41 3.32 -2.51 -21.90
C GLN A 41 3.09 -3.95 -22.41
N ASN A 42 3.77 -4.95 -21.84
CA ASN A 42 3.71 -6.32 -22.36
C ASN A 42 2.50 -7.12 -21.84
N ASP A 43 1.91 -6.69 -20.73
CA ASP A 43 0.81 -7.43 -20.08
C ASP A 43 -0.55 -7.03 -20.64
N SER A 44 -1.42 -8.03 -20.80
CA SER A 44 -2.79 -7.79 -21.24
C SER A 44 -3.58 -6.99 -20.19
N LEU A 45 -4.59 -6.25 -20.64
CA LEU A 45 -5.49 -5.52 -19.73
C LEU A 45 -6.16 -6.48 -18.71
N LYS A 46 -6.42 -7.73 -19.12
CA LYS A 46 -6.98 -8.76 -18.24
C LYS A 46 -6.02 -9.12 -17.10
N ASP A 47 -4.74 -9.30 -17.40
CA ASP A 47 -3.73 -9.64 -16.41
C ASP A 47 -3.47 -8.49 -15.45
N LYS A 48 -3.45 -7.25 -15.96
CA LYS A 48 -3.39 -6.04 -15.13
C LYS A 48 -4.58 -5.91 -14.19
N ASN A 49 -5.81 -6.17 -14.66
CA ASN A 49 -6.98 -6.18 -13.79
C ASN A 49 -6.85 -7.26 -12.69
N LYS A 50 -6.41 -8.47 -13.06
CA LYS A 50 -6.16 -9.54 -12.09
C LYS A 50 -5.13 -9.13 -11.04
N PHE A 51 -4.04 -8.48 -11.46
CA PHE A 51 -3.03 -7.95 -10.55
C PHE A 51 -3.62 -6.92 -9.59
N VAL A 52 -4.40 -5.94 -10.07
CA VAL A 52 -5.07 -4.94 -9.20
C VAL A 52 -5.89 -5.62 -8.10
N PHE A 53 -6.71 -6.61 -8.46
CA PHE A 53 -7.51 -7.34 -7.48
C PHE A 53 -6.65 -8.05 -6.45
N LEU A 54 -5.65 -8.82 -6.88
CA LEU A 54 -4.80 -9.59 -5.98
C LEU A 54 -3.95 -8.69 -5.07
N PHE A 55 -3.40 -7.60 -5.62
CA PHE A 55 -2.58 -6.66 -4.88
C PHE A 55 -3.37 -5.96 -3.77
N PHE A 56 -4.56 -5.43 -4.09
CA PHE A 56 -5.39 -4.79 -3.06
C PHE A 56 -5.96 -5.79 -2.06
N GLN A 57 -6.31 -7.00 -2.49
CA GLN A 57 -6.75 -8.05 -1.59
C GLN A 57 -5.65 -8.42 -0.57
N ASP A 58 -4.40 -8.52 -1.03
CA ASP A 58 -3.24 -8.78 -0.15
C ASP A 58 -2.99 -7.61 0.82
N CYS A 59 -3.02 -6.37 0.34
CA CYS A 59 -2.90 -5.19 1.20
C CYS A 59 -4.01 -5.13 2.26
N ILE A 60 -5.25 -5.47 1.90
CA ILE A 60 -6.39 -5.54 2.82
C ILE A 60 -6.17 -6.64 3.86
N ALA A 61 -5.72 -7.83 3.43
CA ALA A 61 -5.48 -8.96 4.32
C ALA A 61 -4.36 -8.65 5.34
N GLN A 62 -3.36 -7.88 4.93
CA GLN A 62 -2.24 -7.44 5.78
C GLN A 62 -2.55 -6.15 6.57
N ASN A 63 -3.74 -5.56 6.38
CA ASN A 63 -4.14 -4.29 6.98
C ASN A 63 -3.21 -3.10 6.62
N ASN A 64 -2.59 -3.15 5.44
CA ASN A 64 -1.70 -2.11 4.88
C ASN A 64 -2.51 -0.95 4.28
N THR A 65 -3.36 -0.33 5.11
CA THR A 65 -4.28 0.74 4.71
C THR A 65 -3.55 2.00 4.23
N ASP A 66 -2.34 2.24 4.72
CA ASP A 66 -1.46 3.33 4.30
C ASP A 66 -1.04 3.17 2.83
N VAL A 67 -0.64 1.96 2.41
CA VAL A 67 -0.27 1.66 1.03
C VAL A 67 -1.46 1.85 0.11
N ILE A 68 -2.63 1.33 0.50
CA ILE A 68 -3.87 1.49 -0.27
C ILE A 68 -4.20 2.98 -0.42
N SER A 69 -4.21 3.72 0.69
CA SER A 69 -4.50 5.15 0.70
C SER A 69 -3.55 5.94 -0.19
N ARG A 70 -2.24 5.65 -0.15
CA ARG A 70 -1.23 6.27 -1.01
C ARG A 70 -1.50 6.00 -2.48
N ILE A 71 -1.76 4.74 -2.86
CA ILE A 71 -2.09 4.38 -4.26
C ILE A 71 -3.36 5.12 -4.71
N LEU A 72 -4.43 5.06 -3.92
CA LEU A 72 -5.73 5.67 -4.25
C LEU A 72 -5.69 7.19 -4.37
N CYS A 73 -4.70 7.84 -3.75
CA CYS A 73 -4.49 9.29 -3.82
C CYS A 73 -3.43 9.71 -4.85
N ASP A 74 -2.74 8.76 -5.48
CA ASP A 74 -1.66 9.05 -6.42
C ASP A 74 -2.22 9.65 -7.72
N SER A 75 -1.52 10.65 -8.26
CA SER A 75 -1.90 11.28 -9.53
C SER A 75 -1.79 10.32 -10.72
N ALA A 76 -0.88 9.35 -10.68
CA ALA A 76 -0.66 8.40 -11.78
C ALA A 76 -1.89 7.54 -12.09
N LEU A 77 -2.87 7.47 -11.17
CA LEU A 77 -4.15 6.81 -11.42
C LEU A 77 -4.92 7.43 -12.60
N SER A 78 -4.80 8.74 -12.84
CA SER A 78 -5.52 9.36 -13.97
C SER A 78 -5.07 8.86 -15.33
N ASP A 79 -3.86 8.30 -15.41
CA ASP A 79 -3.26 7.80 -16.64
C ASP A 79 -3.59 6.32 -16.90
N LEU A 80 -4.26 5.66 -15.95
CA LEU A 80 -4.65 4.26 -16.08
C LEU A 80 -5.94 4.10 -16.89
N HIS A 81 -6.04 2.95 -17.57
CA HIS A 81 -7.26 2.55 -18.26
C HIS A 81 -8.47 2.50 -17.28
N PRO A 82 -9.65 3.01 -17.66
CA PRO A 82 -10.82 3.08 -16.77
C PRO A 82 -11.21 1.75 -16.12
N SER A 83 -10.99 0.62 -16.81
CA SER A 83 -11.27 -0.70 -16.23
C SER A 83 -10.43 -1.00 -14.99
N LEU A 84 -9.17 -0.54 -14.95
CA LEU A 84 -8.26 -0.78 -13.82
C LEU A 84 -8.72 0.03 -12.60
N LEU A 85 -9.11 1.29 -12.83
CA LEU A 85 -9.70 2.15 -11.82
C LEU A 85 -11.00 1.56 -11.26
N LYS A 86 -11.83 1.00 -12.14
CA LYS A 86 -13.05 0.30 -11.73
C LYS A 86 -12.77 -0.93 -10.86
N SER A 87 -11.76 -1.73 -11.22
CA SER A 87 -11.33 -2.86 -10.39
C SER A 87 -10.87 -2.43 -9.01
N ALA A 88 -10.07 -1.35 -8.93
CA ALA A 88 -9.65 -0.76 -7.66
C ALA A 88 -10.83 -0.27 -6.82
N LEU A 89 -11.83 0.38 -7.43
CA LEU A 89 -13.06 0.79 -6.74
C LEU A 89 -13.84 -0.41 -6.19
N ILE A 90 -14.00 -1.48 -6.98
CA ILE A 90 -14.77 -2.65 -6.55
C ILE A 90 -14.14 -3.29 -5.31
N ILE A 91 -12.83 -3.47 -5.30
CA ILE A 91 -12.14 -4.20 -4.21
C ILE A 91 -11.96 -3.35 -2.95
N THR A 92 -11.86 -2.03 -3.06
CA THR A 92 -11.64 -1.13 -1.92
C THR A 92 -12.93 -0.57 -1.31
N ARG A 93 -14.09 -0.86 -1.89
CA ARG A 93 -15.38 -0.34 -1.46
C ARG A 93 -15.72 -0.76 -0.02
N GLY A 94 -16.09 0.23 0.80
CA GLY A 94 -16.62 0.01 2.14
C GLY A 94 -15.57 -0.42 3.17
N TYR A 95 -14.28 -0.29 2.86
CA TYR A 95 -13.21 -0.60 3.79
C TYR A 95 -12.95 0.59 4.75
N PRO A 96 -13.08 0.41 6.07
CA PRO A 96 -12.83 1.46 7.04
C PRO A 96 -11.39 1.98 6.94
N GLY A 97 -11.21 3.31 7.03
CA GLY A 97 -9.88 3.94 7.00
C GLY A 97 -9.37 4.36 5.61
N ILE A 98 -10.06 3.96 4.53
CA ILE A 98 -9.73 4.42 3.17
C ILE A 98 -10.90 5.10 2.45
N GLU A 99 -11.94 5.51 3.17
CA GLU A 99 -13.13 6.14 2.58
C GLU A 99 -12.81 7.44 1.83
N ALA A 100 -12.00 8.34 2.40
CA ALA A 100 -11.60 9.56 1.71
C ALA A 100 -10.75 9.28 0.45
N PRO A 101 -9.72 8.41 0.49
CA PRO A 101 -9.03 7.93 -0.72
C PRO A 101 -9.97 7.28 -1.75
N TYR A 102 -10.94 6.46 -1.31
CA TYR A 102 -11.94 5.84 -2.19
C TYR A 102 -12.77 6.89 -2.93
N GLN A 103 -13.26 7.92 -2.24
CA GLN A 103 -14.02 9.00 -2.87
C GLN A 103 -13.17 9.76 -3.91
N ARG A 104 -11.87 9.95 -3.64
CA ARG A 104 -10.94 10.57 -4.59
C ARG A 104 -10.72 9.69 -5.83
N LEU A 105 -10.55 8.38 -5.66
CA LEU A 105 -10.49 7.46 -6.80
C LEU A 105 -11.80 7.49 -7.60
N ASN A 106 -12.96 7.54 -6.94
CA ASN A 106 -14.26 7.58 -7.61
C ASN A 106 -14.43 8.85 -8.46
N GLN A 107 -14.00 10.01 -7.96
CA GLN A 107 -13.96 11.24 -8.73
C GLN A 107 -13.00 11.14 -9.93
N THR A 108 -11.83 10.53 -9.73
CA THR A 108 -10.85 10.32 -10.80
C THR A 108 -11.40 9.40 -11.88
N TYR A 109 -12.03 8.30 -11.50
CA TYR A 109 -12.70 7.37 -12.40
C TYR A 109 -13.76 8.08 -13.26
N ASN A 110 -14.64 8.88 -12.65
CA ASN A 110 -15.68 9.58 -13.39
C ASN A 110 -15.07 10.56 -14.42
N LYS A 111 -14.05 11.32 -14.03
CA LYS A 111 -13.33 12.22 -14.95
C LYS A 111 -12.68 11.48 -16.11
N VAL A 112 -12.05 10.34 -15.84
CA VAL A 112 -11.40 9.53 -16.87
C VAL A 112 -12.46 8.92 -17.79
N VAL A 113 -13.57 8.40 -17.28
CA VAL A 113 -14.65 7.85 -18.11
C VAL A 113 -15.28 8.90 -19.02
N GLU A 114 -15.50 10.13 -18.52
CA GLU A 114 -16.03 11.24 -19.34
C GLU A 114 -15.14 11.56 -20.55
N GLN A 115 -13.83 11.32 -20.47
CA GLN A 115 -12.89 11.54 -21.59
C GLN A 115 -12.94 10.43 -22.65
N TYR A 116 -13.57 9.30 -22.36
CA TYR A 116 -13.68 8.15 -23.27
C TYR A 116 -15.03 8.10 -24.03
N ILE A 117 -15.97 8.98 -23.68
CA ILE A 117 -17.30 9.11 -24.31
C ILE A 117 -17.25 10.24 -25.34
#